data_AF-A0A259DWQ3-F1
#
_entry.id   AF-A0A259DWQ3-F1
#
_cell.length_a   1.000
_cell.length_b   1.000
_cell.length_c   1.000
_cell.angle_alpha   90.00
_cell.angle_beta   90.00
_cell.angle_gamma   90.00
#
_symmetry.space_group_name_H-M   'P 1'
#
loop_
_entity.id
_entity.type
_entity.pdbx_description
1 polymer ?
#
loop_
_entity_poly.entity_id
_entity_poly.type
_entity_poly.pdbx_seq_one_letter_code
_entity_poly.pdbx_strand_id
1 'polypeptide(L)'
;MDRNLKNSGRPTTSPSEPPERPDRHERDDSADTERDTIALPSHVAGSGTLDRLVETARDYARQAASENTLKAYTKDWAHFARWCRMRGADPLPSSSQLIGLYIADLAAPSGKAPALSASSIERRLSGLTWGYAQRGERLDRKDRHIASVLAGIRRKHARPPAQKEVILPEDLRDMLATLPHDLRGLRDRAILLIGFAGGLRRSEIVSLDHGKDDT
;
A
#
# COMPACT_ATOMS: atom_id res chain seq x y z
N MET A 1 67.57 36.95 -6.68
CA MET A 1 66.90 35.72 -6.20
C MET A 1 65.52 36.12 -5.73
N ASP A 2 64.53 35.64 -6.49
CA ASP A 2 63.07 35.49 -6.26
C ASP A 2 62.29 36.58 -5.48
N ARG A 3 61.35 37.31 -6.11
CA ARG A 3 59.95 36.92 -6.45
C ARG A 3 59.14 36.47 -5.22
N ASN A 4 57.92 36.91 -4.91
CA ASN A 4 57.00 37.91 -5.44
C ASN A 4 55.82 38.05 -4.43
N LEU A 5 55.10 39.17 -4.50
CA LEU A 5 53.87 39.61 -3.80
C LEU A 5 52.75 38.58 -3.55
N LYS A 6 52.00 38.80 -2.45
CA LYS A 6 50.51 38.92 -2.36
C LYS A 6 50.11 39.19 -0.89
N ASN A 7 49.78 40.42 -0.49
CA ASN A 7 48.54 41.18 -0.66
C ASN A 7 47.29 40.61 0.05
N SER A 8 46.92 41.33 1.12
CA SER A 8 45.59 41.68 1.66
C SER A 8 44.33 40.97 1.13
N GLY A 9 43.44 40.61 2.06
CA GLY A 9 42.02 40.40 1.76
C GLY A 9 41.27 39.63 2.83
N ARG A 10 40.67 40.36 3.79
CA ARG A 10 39.65 39.84 4.72
C ARG A 10 38.42 39.40 3.93
N PRO A 11 37.78 38.25 4.25
CA PRO A 11 36.39 38.04 3.88
C PRO A 11 35.48 38.28 5.09
N THR A 12 34.46 39.05 4.79
CA THR A 12 33.26 39.41 5.52
C THR A 12 32.47 38.20 6.03
N THR A 13 32.03 38.29 7.29
CA THR A 13 30.98 37.45 7.90
C THR A 13 29.64 37.75 7.20
N SER A 14 29.08 36.76 6.51
CA SER A 14 27.69 36.75 6.07
C SER A 14 26.83 35.97 7.08
N PRO A 15 25.58 36.39 7.37
CA PRO A 15 24.71 35.68 8.30
C PRO A 15 24.21 34.39 7.65
N SER A 16 24.22 33.30 8.40
CA SER A 16 23.73 31.99 8.00
C SER A 16 22.21 32.01 7.80
N GLU A 17 21.78 31.83 6.56
CA GLU A 17 20.40 31.59 6.17
C GLU A 17 20.02 30.14 6.58
N PRO A 18 18.85 29.88 7.19
CA PRO A 18 18.45 28.52 7.53
C PRO A 18 18.13 27.73 6.25
N PRO A 19 18.41 26.42 6.17
CA PRO A 19 17.97 25.65 5.02
C PRO A 19 16.44 25.59 5.04
N GLU A 20 15.82 26.18 4.03
CA GLU A 20 14.41 25.98 3.71
C GLU A 20 14.14 24.47 3.64
N ARG A 21 13.22 24.02 4.49
CA ARG A 21 12.67 22.68 4.41
C ARG A 21 11.88 22.63 3.11
N PRO A 22 12.15 21.70 2.17
CA PRO A 22 11.20 21.49 1.10
C PRO A 22 9.94 20.94 1.76
N ASP A 23 8.86 21.72 1.68
CA ASP A 23 7.51 21.30 1.99
C ASP A 23 7.23 20.00 1.24
N ARG A 24 7.33 18.87 1.95
CA ARG A 24 6.89 17.57 1.46
C ARG A 24 5.37 17.52 1.56
N HIS A 25 4.72 18.30 0.72
CA HIS A 25 3.54 17.79 0.06
C HIS A 25 4.04 16.95 -1.11
N GLU A 26 4.41 15.70 -0.82
CA GLU A 26 4.36 14.62 -1.81
C GLU A 26 2.90 14.56 -2.25
N ARG A 27 2.55 15.38 -3.25
CA ARG A 27 1.31 15.26 -4.00
C ARG A 27 1.27 13.83 -4.52
N ASP A 28 0.09 13.24 -4.43
CA ASP A 28 -0.19 11.87 -4.80
C ASP A 28 -0.03 11.68 -6.32
N ASP A 29 1.21 11.60 -6.81
CA ASP A 29 1.57 11.30 -8.22
C ASP A 29 1.02 9.94 -8.70
N SER A 30 0.54 9.11 -7.76
CA SER A 30 -0.04 7.79 -8.01
C SER A 30 -1.34 7.88 -8.80
N ALA A 31 -2.15 8.93 -8.55
CA ALA A 31 -3.41 9.16 -9.25
C ALA A 31 -3.18 9.66 -10.68
N ASP A 32 -2.09 10.39 -10.93
CA ASP A 32 -1.75 10.91 -12.26
C ASP A 32 -1.17 9.83 -13.18
N THR A 33 -0.45 8.85 -12.62
CA THR A 33 0.13 7.77 -13.45
C THR A 33 -0.92 6.78 -13.98
N GLU A 34 -2.00 6.50 -13.22
CA GLU A 34 -3.15 5.74 -13.74
C GLU A 34 -3.92 6.54 -14.81
N ARG A 35 -4.01 7.87 -14.70
CA ARG A 35 -4.64 8.75 -15.70
C ARG A 35 -3.91 8.72 -17.05
N ASP A 36 -2.59 8.57 -17.04
CA ASP A 36 -1.75 8.51 -18.26
C ASP A 36 -1.88 7.19 -19.02
N THR A 37 -2.25 6.08 -18.36
CA THR A 37 -2.40 4.78 -19.02
C THR A 37 -3.72 4.60 -19.77
N ILE A 38 -4.78 5.31 -19.35
CA ILE A 38 -6.10 5.30 -20.01
C ILE A 38 -6.24 6.61 -20.76
N ALA A 39 -5.68 6.62 -21.96
CA ALA A 39 -5.73 7.73 -22.91
C ALA A 39 -6.22 7.24 -24.28
N LEU A 40 -6.60 8.18 -25.14
CA LEU A 40 -6.88 7.88 -26.54
C LEU A 40 -5.65 7.24 -27.19
N PRO A 41 -5.78 6.13 -27.92
CA PRO A 41 -4.68 5.56 -28.69
C PRO A 41 -4.13 6.62 -29.65
N SER A 42 -2.80 6.70 -29.77
CA SER A 42 -2.10 7.74 -30.54
C SER A 42 -2.49 7.84 -32.02
N HIS A 43 -3.13 6.82 -32.57
CA HIS A 43 -3.60 6.76 -33.95
C HIS A 43 -5.09 7.15 -34.12
N VAL A 44 -5.80 7.49 -33.05
CA VAL A 44 -7.21 7.87 -33.08
C VAL A 44 -7.32 9.38 -32.85
N ALA A 45 -7.98 10.09 -33.79
CA ALA A 45 -8.25 11.51 -33.63
C ALA A 45 -9.28 11.74 -32.51
N GLY A 46 -8.99 12.68 -31.60
CA GLY A 46 -9.89 13.05 -30.52
C GLY A 46 -11.22 13.61 -31.05
N SER A 47 -12.31 13.25 -30.39
CA SER A 47 -13.64 13.83 -30.60
C SER A 47 -14.34 13.93 -29.26
N GLY A 48 -15.25 14.89 -29.08
CA GLY A 48 -15.94 15.08 -27.80
C GLY A 48 -16.68 13.85 -27.29
N THR A 49 -17.07 12.92 -28.17
CA THR A 49 -17.64 11.62 -27.78
C THR A 49 -16.57 10.66 -27.27
N LEU A 50 -15.42 10.60 -27.94
CA LEU A 50 -14.29 9.76 -27.54
C LEU A 50 -13.65 10.24 -26.24
N ASP A 51 -13.56 11.54 -26.02
CA ASP A 51 -13.04 12.12 -24.77
C ASP A 51 -13.93 11.71 -23.58
N ARG A 52 -15.26 11.73 -23.74
CA ARG A 52 -16.20 11.23 -22.71
C ARG A 52 -16.04 9.73 -22.44
N LEU A 53 -15.74 8.92 -23.47
CA LEU A 53 -15.46 7.50 -23.29
C LEU A 53 -14.15 7.25 -22.54
N VAL A 54 -13.12 8.07 -22.79
CA VAL A 54 -11.88 8.02 -21.99
C VAL A 54 -12.15 8.34 -20.53
N GLU A 55 -12.91 9.40 -20.24
CA GLU A 55 -13.27 9.75 -18.86
C GLU A 55 -14.10 8.66 -18.19
N THR A 56 -15.05 8.07 -18.91
CA THR A 56 -15.84 6.93 -18.41
C THR A 56 -14.94 5.71 -18.13
N ALA A 57 -13.98 5.42 -19.01
CA ALA A 57 -13.02 4.33 -18.81
C ALA A 57 -12.10 4.60 -17.61
N ARG A 58 -11.69 5.85 -17.38
CA ARG A 58 -10.94 6.29 -16.19
C ARG A 58 -11.77 6.12 -14.92
N ASP A 59 -13.06 6.47 -14.95
CA ASP A 59 -13.97 6.29 -13.81
C ASP A 59 -14.11 4.81 -13.45
N TYR A 60 -14.32 3.93 -14.44
CA TYR A 60 -14.38 2.49 -14.20
C TYR A 60 -13.06 1.93 -13.65
N ALA A 61 -11.92 2.40 -14.16
CA ALA A 61 -10.62 1.98 -13.65
C ALA A 61 -10.40 2.43 -12.20
N ARG A 62 -10.78 3.67 -11.86
CA ARG A 62 -10.74 4.17 -10.48
C ARG A 62 -11.63 3.36 -9.54
N GLN A 63 -12.78 2.88 -10.02
CA GLN A 63 -13.68 2.02 -9.24
C GLN A 63 -13.19 0.57 -9.13
N ALA A 64 -12.27 0.12 -9.99
CA ALA A 64 -11.80 -1.27 -10.02
C ALA A 64 -10.94 -1.65 -8.81
N ALA A 65 -10.26 -0.68 -8.16
CA ALA A 65 -9.47 -0.91 -6.96
C ALA A 65 -9.98 -0.05 -5.80
N SER A 66 -10.36 -0.69 -4.68
CA SER A 66 -10.75 0.05 -3.48
C SER A 66 -9.60 0.95 -3.00
N GLU A 67 -9.91 2.13 -2.45
CA GLU A 67 -8.87 3.02 -1.88
C GLU A 67 -7.97 2.31 -0.86
N ASN A 68 -8.54 1.39 -0.08
CA ASN A 68 -7.80 0.58 0.88
C ASN A 68 -6.79 -0.34 0.20
N THR A 69 -7.14 -0.88 -0.98
CA THR A 69 -6.24 -1.68 -1.81
C THR A 69 -5.09 -0.83 -2.34
N LEU A 70 -5.38 0.37 -2.88
CA LEU A 70 -4.35 1.30 -3.36
C LEU A 70 -3.39 1.71 -2.24
N LYS A 71 -3.93 2.12 -1.08
CA LYS A 71 -3.14 2.45 0.12
C LYS A 71 -2.24 1.26 0.55
N ALA A 72 -2.73 0.02 0.43
CA ALA A 72 -1.94 -1.17 0.72
C ALA A 72 -0.81 -1.38 -0.30
N TYR A 73 -1.09 -1.22 -1.60
CA TYR A 73 -0.10 -1.36 -2.67
C TYR A 73 1.01 -0.32 -2.57
N THR A 74 0.67 0.95 -2.31
CA THR A 74 1.66 2.02 -2.07
C THR A 74 2.57 1.67 -0.90
N LYS A 75 2.02 1.17 0.22
CA LYS A 75 2.81 0.73 1.38
C LYS A 75 3.70 -0.47 1.05
N ASP A 76 3.21 -1.41 0.25
CA ASP A 76 3.98 -2.59 -0.15
C ASP A 76 5.15 -2.20 -1.05
N TRP A 77 4.94 -1.29 -2.00
CA TRP A 77 6.01 -0.74 -2.84
C TRP A 77 7.04 0.02 -2.01
N ALA A 78 6.60 0.93 -1.14
CA ALA A 78 7.50 1.69 -0.26
C ALA A 78 8.36 0.77 0.62
N HIS A 79 7.77 -0.32 1.11
CA HIS A 79 8.49 -1.34 1.86
C HIS A 79 9.58 -2.02 1.01
N PHE A 80 9.24 -2.48 -0.19
CA PHE A 80 10.19 -3.11 -1.11
C PHE A 80 11.33 -2.15 -1.51
N ALA A 81 11.01 -0.93 -1.94
CA ALA A 81 12.02 0.07 -2.31
C ALA A 81 12.97 0.38 -1.15
N ARG A 82 12.44 0.50 0.08
CA ARG A 82 13.28 0.66 1.28
C ARG A 82 14.16 -0.57 1.53
N TRP A 83 13.61 -1.76 1.38
CA TRP A 83 14.35 -3.02 1.54
C TRP A 83 15.52 -3.13 0.55
N CYS A 84 15.31 -2.74 -0.71
CA CYS A 84 16.36 -2.66 -1.73
C CYS A 84 17.46 -1.66 -1.32
N ARG A 85 17.07 -0.43 -0.95
CA ARG A 85 18.03 0.61 -0.50
C ARG A 85 18.90 0.15 0.66
N MET A 86 18.33 -0.53 1.66
CA MET A 86 19.10 -1.05 2.81
C MET A 86 20.12 -2.13 2.43
N ARG A 87 19.99 -2.75 1.26
CA ARG A 87 20.87 -3.81 0.76
C ARG A 87 21.73 -3.37 -0.43
N GLY A 88 21.73 -2.08 -0.76
CA GLY A 88 22.47 -1.56 -1.91
C GLY A 88 21.96 -2.10 -3.26
N ALA A 89 20.71 -2.55 -3.33
CA ALA A 89 20.07 -3.01 -4.56
C ALA A 89 19.20 -1.90 -5.15
N ASP A 90 19.11 -1.84 -6.48
CA ASP A 90 18.14 -1.02 -7.19
C ASP A 90 16.82 -1.79 -7.34
N PRO A 91 15.65 -1.22 -6.93
CA PRO A 91 14.36 -1.84 -7.22
C PRO A 91 13.99 -1.87 -8.71
N LEU A 92 14.69 -1.13 -9.58
CA LEU A 92 14.45 -1.10 -11.03
C LEU A 92 15.73 -1.46 -11.81
N PRO A 93 15.63 -2.16 -12.95
CA PRO A 93 14.41 -2.75 -13.54
C PRO A 93 13.91 -3.97 -12.74
N SER A 94 12.75 -4.52 -13.10
CA SER A 94 12.21 -5.69 -12.41
C SER A 94 13.16 -6.90 -12.53
N SER A 95 13.56 -7.47 -11.40
CA SER A 95 14.38 -8.69 -11.34
C SER A 95 13.67 -9.79 -10.53
N SER A 96 13.39 -10.92 -11.18
CA SER A 96 12.80 -12.09 -10.54
C SER A 96 13.67 -12.61 -9.38
N GLN A 97 15.00 -12.54 -9.52
CA GLN A 97 15.97 -12.94 -8.50
C GLN A 97 15.91 -12.02 -7.27
N LEU A 98 15.90 -10.70 -7.48
CA LEU A 98 15.80 -9.73 -6.38
C LEU A 98 14.49 -9.89 -5.61
N ILE A 99 13.39 -10.14 -6.32
CA ILE A 99 12.07 -10.38 -5.72
C ILE A 99 12.06 -11.71 -4.97
N GLY A 100 12.71 -12.74 -5.49
CA GLY A 100 12.93 -14.01 -4.80
C GLY A 100 13.63 -13.83 -3.45
N LEU A 101 14.71 -13.06 -3.41
CA LEU A 101 15.43 -12.72 -2.17
C LEU A 101 14.54 -11.94 -1.20
N TYR A 102 13.78 -10.96 -1.71
CA TYR A 102 12.87 -10.16 -0.91
C TYR A 102 11.79 -11.02 -0.24
N ILE A 103 11.10 -11.89 -0.98
CA ILE A 103 10.04 -12.74 -0.40
C ILE A 103 10.60 -13.80 0.55
N ALA A 104 11.83 -14.26 0.33
CA ALA A 104 12.52 -15.14 1.27
C ALA A 104 12.82 -14.43 2.60
N ASP A 105 13.31 -13.19 2.56
CA ASP A 105 13.53 -12.37 3.76
C ASP A 105 12.22 -12.04 4.49
N LEU A 106 11.11 -11.85 3.76
CA LEU A 106 9.79 -11.68 4.39
C LEU A 106 9.30 -12.96 5.09
N ALA A 107 9.61 -14.14 4.56
CA ALA A 107 9.21 -15.42 5.13
C ALA A 107 10.11 -15.86 6.30
N ALA A 108 11.37 -15.47 6.29
CA ALA A 108 12.36 -15.82 7.31
C ALA A 108 13.31 -14.64 7.58
N PRO A 109 12.80 -13.55 8.19
CA PRO A 109 13.59 -12.34 8.42
C PRO A 109 14.76 -12.62 9.37
N SER A 110 15.93 -12.06 9.07
CA SER A 110 17.12 -12.17 9.95
C SER A 110 17.07 -11.24 11.17
N GLY A 111 16.11 -10.30 11.20
CA GLY A 111 15.96 -9.30 12.27
C GLY A 111 14.82 -9.59 13.25
N LYS A 112 14.42 -8.58 14.01
CA LYS A 112 13.32 -8.66 14.99
C LYS A 112 11.91 -8.64 14.36
N ALA A 113 11.80 -8.47 13.05
CA ALA A 113 10.51 -8.45 12.37
C ALA A 113 9.88 -9.84 12.38
N PRO A 114 8.55 -9.97 12.57
CA PRO A 114 7.89 -11.27 12.47
C PRO A 114 7.86 -11.78 11.03
N ALA A 115 8.03 -13.09 10.86
CA ALA A 115 7.84 -13.76 9.59
C ALA A 115 6.40 -13.59 9.07
N LEU A 116 6.25 -13.30 7.78
CA LEU A 116 4.94 -13.19 7.14
C LEU A 116 4.43 -14.55 6.66
N SER A 117 3.10 -14.70 6.66
CA SER A 117 2.44 -15.86 6.04
C SER A 117 2.61 -15.84 4.51
N ALA A 118 2.50 -17.01 3.87
CA ALA A 118 2.50 -17.12 2.41
C ALA A 118 1.43 -16.22 1.75
N SER A 119 0.21 -16.18 2.32
CA SER A 119 -0.87 -15.30 1.85
C SER A 119 -0.52 -13.81 1.94
N SER A 120 0.17 -13.39 3.00
CA SER A 120 0.60 -12.00 3.17
C SER A 120 1.69 -11.63 2.16
N ILE A 121 2.59 -12.57 1.86
CA ILE A 121 3.65 -12.40 0.85
C ILE A 121 3.02 -12.31 -0.55
N GLU A 122 2.06 -13.16 -0.87
CA GLU A 122 1.34 -13.12 -2.15
C GLU A 122 0.55 -11.83 -2.34
N ARG A 123 -0.04 -11.30 -1.27
CA ARG A 123 -0.67 -9.97 -1.26
C ARG A 123 0.35 -8.87 -1.57
N ARG A 124 1.55 -8.94 -0.97
CA ARG A 124 2.64 -8.00 -1.27
C ARG A 124 3.08 -8.09 -2.72
N LEU A 125 3.17 -9.29 -3.28
CA LEU A 125 3.52 -9.47 -4.70
C LEU A 125 2.50 -8.78 -5.63
N SER A 126 1.21 -8.75 -5.29
CA SER A 126 0.23 -7.94 -6.03
C SER A 126 0.56 -6.45 -5.98
N GLY A 127 0.93 -5.93 -4.80
CA GLY A 127 1.36 -4.53 -4.67
C GLY A 127 2.66 -4.22 -5.42
N LEU A 128 3.59 -5.17 -5.51
CA LEU A 128 4.79 -5.03 -6.34
C LEU A 128 4.45 -5.02 -7.82
N THR A 129 3.60 -5.94 -8.30
CA THR A 129 3.16 -5.94 -9.71
C THR A 129 2.48 -4.63 -10.09
N TRP A 130 1.60 -4.12 -9.23
CA TRP A 130 1.01 -2.78 -9.42
C TRP A 130 2.09 -1.70 -9.42
N GLY A 131 3.00 -1.70 -8.45
CA GLY A 131 4.07 -0.69 -8.36
C GLY A 131 5.04 -0.67 -9.55
N TYR A 132 5.34 -1.83 -10.14
CA TYR A 132 6.10 -1.90 -11.40
C TYR A 132 5.28 -1.39 -12.58
N ALA A 133 3.99 -1.76 -12.68
CA ALA A 133 3.11 -1.29 -13.75
C ALA A 133 2.98 0.24 -13.75
N GLN A 134 2.86 0.86 -12.57
CA GLN A 134 2.88 2.33 -12.41
C GLN A 134 4.21 2.98 -12.83
N ARG A 135 5.25 2.21 -13.14
CA ARG A 135 6.56 2.72 -13.57
C ARG A 135 6.91 2.28 -14.99
N GLY A 136 5.93 1.76 -15.74
CA GLY A 136 6.12 1.27 -17.10
C GLY A 136 6.83 -0.09 -17.19
N GLU A 137 7.06 -0.75 -16.06
CA GLU A 137 7.75 -2.03 -15.97
C GLU A 137 6.77 -3.18 -15.73
N ARG A 138 7.19 -4.42 -16.00
CA ARG A 138 6.34 -5.60 -15.81
C ARG A 138 7.02 -6.64 -14.94
N LEU A 139 6.35 -7.00 -13.84
CA LEU A 139 6.73 -8.14 -13.03
C LEU A 139 5.90 -9.37 -13.40
N ASP A 140 6.56 -10.38 -13.98
CA ASP A 140 5.94 -11.70 -14.14
C ASP A 140 6.01 -12.51 -12.84
N ARG A 141 4.88 -12.59 -12.14
CA ARG A 141 4.74 -13.39 -10.91
C ARG A 141 4.85 -14.90 -11.15
N LYS A 142 4.63 -15.35 -12.39
CA LYS A 142 4.71 -16.76 -12.79
C LYS A 142 6.13 -17.16 -13.18
N ASP A 143 7.08 -16.22 -13.17
CA ASP A 143 8.49 -16.49 -13.35
C ASP A 143 8.92 -17.67 -12.45
N ARG A 144 9.66 -18.61 -13.05
CA ARG A 144 10.06 -19.86 -12.41
C ARG A 144 10.79 -19.62 -11.09
N HIS A 145 11.60 -18.56 -10.99
CA HIS A 145 12.35 -18.24 -9.77
C HIS A 145 11.39 -17.84 -8.63
N ILE A 146 10.47 -16.91 -8.89
CA ILE A 146 9.47 -16.46 -7.90
C ILE A 146 8.57 -17.63 -7.49
N ALA A 147 8.08 -18.39 -8.47
CA ALA A 147 7.21 -19.55 -8.23
C ALA A 147 7.91 -20.63 -7.37
N SER A 148 9.20 -20.90 -7.64
CA SER A 148 9.98 -21.89 -6.88
C SER A 148 10.17 -21.47 -5.43
N VAL A 149 10.53 -20.21 -5.17
CA VAL A 149 10.71 -19.68 -3.82
C VAL A 149 9.38 -19.68 -3.06
N LEU A 150 8.28 -19.23 -3.68
CA LEU A 150 6.94 -19.29 -3.08
C LEU A 150 6.53 -20.73 -2.75
N ALA A 151 6.80 -21.69 -3.64
CA ALA A 151 6.50 -23.09 -3.39
C ALA A 151 7.29 -23.65 -2.19
N GLY A 152 8.54 -23.19 -2.00
CA GLY A 152 9.33 -23.49 -0.80
C GLY A 152 8.75 -22.88 0.47
N ILE A 153 8.38 -21.59 0.41
CA ILE A 153 7.74 -20.86 1.53
C ILE A 153 6.44 -21.55 1.94
N ARG A 154 5.58 -21.89 0.99
CA ARG A 154 4.31 -22.60 1.24
C ARG A 154 4.56 -23.95 1.90
N ARG A 155 5.55 -24.74 1.45
CA ARG A 155 5.86 -26.04 2.05
C ARG A 155 6.38 -25.93 3.48
N LYS A 156 7.30 -24.99 3.72
CA LYS A 156 7.95 -24.82 5.04
C LYS A 156 7.06 -24.12 6.07
N HIS A 157 6.24 -23.18 5.63
CA HIS A 157 5.43 -22.30 6.48
C HIS A 157 3.93 -22.49 6.28
N ALA A 158 3.50 -23.59 5.64
CA ALA A 158 2.09 -23.98 5.62
C ALA A 158 1.62 -24.11 7.07
N ARG A 159 0.81 -23.15 7.48
CA ARG A 159 -0.02 -23.24 8.68
C ARG A 159 -1.46 -23.27 8.17
N PRO A 160 -2.31 -24.19 8.67
CA PRO A 160 -3.74 -24.10 8.44
C PRO A 160 -4.18 -22.67 8.78
N PRO A 161 -5.01 -22.02 7.95
CA PRO A 161 -5.61 -20.75 8.33
C PRO A 161 -6.23 -20.91 9.71
N ALA A 162 -5.82 -20.08 10.66
CA ALA A 162 -6.48 -20.06 11.95
C ALA A 162 -7.91 -19.56 11.72
N GLN A 163 -8.86 -20.49 11.67
CA GLN A 163 -10.27 -20.15 11.71
C GLN A 163 -10.51 -19.60 13.12
N LYS A 164 -10.83 -18.31 13.20
CA LYS A 164 -11.31 -17.75 14.45
C LYS A 164 -12.65 -18.42 14.74
N GLU A 165 -12.83 -18.88 15.98
CA GLU A 165 -14.11 -19.42 16.41
C GLU A 165 -15.22 -18.40 16.15
N VAL A 166 -16.33 -18.89 15.59
CA VAL A 166 -17.48 -18.06 15.28
C VAL A 166 -18.11 -17.68 16.60
N ILE A 167 -18.33 -16.37 16.80
CA ILE A 167 -19.10 -15.89 17.95
C ILE A 167 -20.50 -16.52 17.86
N LEU A 168 -20.92 -17.21 18.92
CA LEU A 168 -22.25 -17.78 19.04
C LEU A 168 -23.18 -16.82 19.81
N PRO A 169 -24.51 -17.00 19.73
CA PRO A 169 -25.45 -16.16 20.47
C PRO A 169 -25.20 -16.12 21.99
N GLU A 170 -24.69 -17.21 22.56
CA GLU A 170 -24.26 -17.30 23.96
C GLU A 170 -23.05 -16.42 24.25
N ASP A 171 -22.01 -16.48 23.43
CA ASP A 171 -20.82 -15.61 23.55
C ASP A 171 -21.20 -14.14 23.46
N LEU A 172 -22.14 -13.80 22.56
CA LEU A 172 -22.65 -12.45 22.44
C LEU A 172 -23.37 -11.98 23.71
N ARG A 173 -24.17 -12.84 24.35
CA ARG A 173 -24.84 -12.50 25.63
C ARG A 173 -23.81 -12.23 26.72
N ASP A 174 -22.78 -13.07 26.81
CA ASP A 174 -21.70 -12.90 27.79
C ASP A 174 -20.92 -11.61 27.53
N MET A 175 -20.59 -11.30 26.27
CA MET A 175 -19.96 -10.02 25.91
C MET A 175 -20.84 -8.83 26.32
N LEU A 176 -22.13 -8.86 26.02
CA LEU A 176 -23.06 -7.77 26.38
C LEU A 176 -23.18 -7.60 27.90
N ALA A 177 -23.10 -8.68 28.68
CA ALA A 177 -23.14 -8.62 30.13
C ALA A 177 -21.95 -7.87 30.75
N THR A 178 -20.82 -7.79 30.05
CA THR A 178 -19.64 -7.02 30.49
C THR A 178 -19.75 -5.51 30.24
N LEU A 179 -20.71 -5.06 29.41
CA LEU A 179 -20.85 -3.66 29.02
C LEU A 179 -21.79 -2.89 29.96
N PRO A 180 -21.43 -1.67 30.40
CA PRO A 180 -22.27 -0.83 31.25
C PRO A 180 -23.53 -0.35 30.51
N HIS A 181 -24.47 0.22 31.25
CA HIS A 181 -25.72 0.78 30.72
C HIS A 181 -25.66 2.32 30.60
N ASP A 182 -24.47 2.88 30.42
CA ASP A 182 -24.29 4.29 30.08
C ASP A 182 -24.33 4.49 28.55
N LEU A 183 -24.25 5.74 28.07
CA LEU A 183 -24.33 6.03 26.63
C LEU A 183 -23.26 5.29 25.80
N ARG A 184 -22.04 5.14 26.34
CA ARG A 184 -20.96 4.42 25.65
C ARG A 184 -21.25 2.92 25.59
N GLY A 185 -21.68 2.33 26.70
CA GLY A 185 -22.06 0.94 26.78
C GLY A 185 -23.25 0.61 25.89
N LEU A 186 -24.28 1.47 25.82
CA LEU A 186 -25.41 1.29 24.91
C LEU A 186 -24.98 1.34 23.43
N ARG A 187 -24.06 2.25 23.06
CA ARG A 187 -23.50 2.30 21.71
C ARG A 187 -22.72 1.02 21.37
N ASP A 188 -21.84 0.59 22.26
CA ASP A 188 -20.99 -0.59 22.01
C ASP A 188 -21.86 -1.87 21.95
N ARG A 189 -22.92 -1.95 22.77
CA ARG A 189 -23.96 -2.99 22.69
C ARG A 189 -24.66 -2.98 21.33
N ALA A 190 -25.08 -1.81 20.84
CA ALA A 190 -25.74 -1.68 19.53
C ALA A 190 -24.81 -2.11 18.39
N ILE A 191 -23.53 -1.71 18.43
CA ILE A 191 -22.52 -2.12 17.45
C ILE A 191 -22.36 -3.65 17.41
N LEU A 192 -22.26 -4.29 18.58
CA LEU A 192 -22.15 -5.75 18.67
C LEU A 192 -23.39 -6.46 18.12
N LEU A 193 -24.59 -6.01 18.51
CA LEU A 193 -25.86 -6.60 18.10
C LEU A 193 -26.10 -6.44 16.60
N ILE A 194 -25.90 -5.23 16.05
CA ILE A 194 -26.08 -4.95 14.61
C ILE A 194 -25.04 -5.71 13.79
N GLY A 195 -23.78 -5.68 14.23
CA GLY A 195 -22.69 -6.42 13.57
C GLY A 195 -22.94 -7.92 13.52
N PHE A 196 -23.43 -8.48 14.63
CA PHE A 196 -23.77 -9.90 14.72
C PHE A 196 -24.98 -10.26 13.86
N ALA A 197 -26.10 -9.54 14.00
CA ALA A 197 -27.35 -9.85 13.30
C ALA A 197 -27.23 -9.69 11.78
N GLY A 198 -26.47 -8.71 11.30
CA GLY A 198 -26.26 -8.47 9.88
C GLY A 198 -25.05 -9.17 9.28
N GLY A 199 -24.22 -9.87 10.08
CA GLY A 199 -22.94 -10.42 9.61
C GLY A 199 -21.99 -9.34 9.05
N LEU A 200 -22.11 -8.11 9.56
CA LEU A 200 -21.46 -6.94 9.00
C LEU A 200 -19.98 -6.88 9.42
N ARG A 201 -19.13 -6.58 8.45
CA ARG A 201 -17.73 -6.24 8.67
C ARG A 201 -17.65 -4.85 9.31
N ARG A 202 -16.55 -4.59 10.01
CA ARG A 202 -16.27 -3.28 10.63
C ARG A 202 -16.50 -2.10 9.68
N SER A 203 -16.07 -2.20 8.42
CA SER A 203 -16.25 -1.11 7.45
C SER A 203 -17.72 -0.88 7.11
N GLU A 204 -18.53 -1.94 7.06
CA GLU A 204 -19.97 -1.83 6.78
C GLU A 204 -20.69 -1.18 7.95
N ILE A 205 -20.33 -1.51 9.20
CA ILE A 205 -20.87 -0.85 10.40
C ILE A 205 -20.52 0.64 10.43
N VAL A 206 -19.29 1.00 10.04
CA VAL A 206 -18.83 2.40 10.01
C VAL A 206 -19.55 3.20 8.92
N SER A 207 -19.97 2.55 7.83
CA SER A 207 -20.70 3.14 6.72
C SER A 207 -22.22 3.05 6.88
N LEU A 208 -22.73 2.73 8.08
CA LEU A 208 -24.17 2.73 8.35
C LEU A 208 -24.67 4.17 8.51
N ASP A 209 -25.49 4.61 7.55
CA ASP A 209 -26.21 5.87 7.64
C ASP A 209 -27.58 5.65 8.27
N HIS A 210 -28.00 6.59 9.12
CA HIS A 210 -29.27 6.52 9.85
C HIS A 210 -30.46 7.16 9.10
N GLY A 211 -30.20 7.80 7.96
CA GLY A 211 -31.20 8.46 7.11
C GLY A 211 -30.74 8.53 5.64
N LYS A 212 -31.68 8.81 4.73
CA LYS A 212 -31.42 8.86 3.28
C LYS A 212 -30.59 10.08 2.84
N ASP A 213 -30.45 11.07 3.72
CA ASP A 213 -29.83 12.38 3.43
C ASP A 213 -28.56 12.66 4.25
N ASP A 214 -28.01 11.66 4.96
CA ASP A 214 -26.71 11.78 5.62
C ASP A 214 -25.62 11.26 4.68
N THR A 215 -25.07 12.12 3.84
CA THR A 215 -23.83 11.84 3.09
C THR A 215 -23.02 13.12 2.88
#